data_AF-A0A8T3TJV0-F1
#
_entry.id   AF-A0A8T3TJV0-F1
#
_cell.length_a   1.000
_cell.length_b   1.000
_cell.length_c   1.000
_cell.angle_alpha   90.00
_cell.angle_beta   90.00
_cell.angle_gamma   90.00
#
_symmetry.space_group_name_H-M   'P 1'
#
loop_
_entity.id
_entity.type
_entity.pdbx_description
1 polymer ?
#
loop_
_entity_poly.entity_id
_entity_poly.type
_entity_poly.pdbx_seq_one_letter_code
_entity_poly.pdbx_strand_id
1 'polypeptide(L)'
;MTATPADRVDRVTRASDRRPRALSALSALAILLLAGLALRFTIAYILFPGSGFESDLNSFSSWARTLGDFGPGGFYANAGFADYPPGYLYVLWAVGLLGDLLAPLAGSAPEAIIGTLIKLPPMLADVAVAAVLYRMVSRWSSEPGQNASRLGLLAAGAYLFNPVTWYDSALWGQADAVGALVMLLGVAALLRGNPEGSAALAVLAGLIKPQFGVVLAPIVGVVLLRRHLLARGSGPVRRPWLPAVLADRARLTQGPIRLVTSAVAGIVVLMVAITPFG
;
A
#
# COMPACT_ATOMS: atom_id res chain seq x y z
N MET A 1 -14.52 10.66 -44.47
CA MET A 1 -13.66 11.81 -44.12
C MET A 1 -12.23 11.31 -43.88
N THR A 2 -11.36 11.46 -44.86
CA THR A 2 -9.94 11.10 -44.80
C THR A 2 -9.15 12.22 -44.13
N ALA A 3 -8.50 11.93 -43.00
CA ALA A 3 -7.64 12.90 -42.30
C ALA A 3 -6.54 13.43 -43.23
N THR A 4 -6.36 14.76 -43.27
CA THR A 4 -5.38 15.42 -44.12
C THR A 4 -3.94 15.08 -43.69
N PRO A 5 -2.97 15.12 -44.61
CA PRO A 5 -1.57 14.79 -44.31
C PRO A 5 -0.97 15.60 -43.16
N ALA A 6 -1.33 16.89 -43.06
CA ALA A 6 -0.90 17.78 -41.97
C ALA A 6 -1.40 17.31 -40.59
N ASP A 7 -2.64 16.85 -40.52
CA ASP A 7 -3.29 16.34 -39.29
C ASP A 7 -2.66 15.02 -38.82
N ARG A 8 -2.05 14.27 -39.76
CA ARG A 8 -1.28 13.06 -39.48
C ARG A 8 0.13 13.38 -38.96
N VAL A 9 0.79 14.40 -39.50
CA VAL A 9 2.12 14.87 -39.05
C VAL A 9 2.04 15.45 -37.64
N ASP A 10 1.05 16.29 -37.36
CA ASP A 10 0.83 16.89 -36.02
C ASP A 10 0.51 15.84 -34.94
N ARG A 11 -0.15 14.74 -35.30
CA ARG A 11 -0.35 13.60 -34.39
C ARG A 11 0.95 12.88 -34.08
N VAL A 12 1.80 12.66 -35.09
CA VAL A 12 3.06 11.93 -34.94
C VAL A 12 4.04 12.76 -34.09
N THR A 13 4.15 14.07 -34.32
CA THR A 13 5.00 14.96 -33.52
C THR A 13 4.52 15.11 -32.07
N ARG A 14 3.22 15.25 -31.82
CA ARG A 14 2.69 15.24 -30.44
C ARG A 14 2.90 13.90 -29.74
N ALA A 15 2.84 12.78 -30.45
CA ALA A 15 3.10 11.46 -29.90
C ALA A 15 4.59 11.25 -29.60
N SER A 16 5.50 11.76 -30.45
CA SER A 16 6.94 11.68 -30.23
C SER A 16 7.39 12.55 -29.07
N ASP A 17 6.81 13.75 -28.86
CA ASP A 17 7.16 14.65 -27.73
C ASP A 17 6.67 14.16 -26.36
N ARG A 18 5.59 13.38 -26.32
CA ARG A 18 5.04 12.83 -25.07
C ARG A 18 5.86 11.66 -24.53
N ARG A 19 6.49 10.86 -25.40
CA ARG A 19 7.30 9.69 -25.01
C ARG A 19 8.57 10.02 -24.19
N PRO A 20 9.47 10.94 -24.61
CA PRO A 20 10.68 11.26 -23.86
C PRO A 20 10.37 11.95 -22.53
N ARG A 21 9.25 12.70 -22.45
CA ARG A 21 8.79 13.36 -21.21
C ARG A 21 8.24 12.37 -20.18
N ALA A 22 7.55 11.32 -20.62
CA ALA A 22 7.09 10.27 -19.72
C ALA A 22 8.26 9.44 -19.18
N LEU A 23 9.25 9.14 -20.04
CA LEU A 23 10.47 8.44 -19.64
C LEU A 23 11.27 9.24 -18.62
N SER A 24 11.40 10.57 -18.78
CA SER A 24 12.12 11.41 -17.81
C SER A 24 11.43 11.46 -16.44
N ALA A 25 10.09 11.50 -16.39
CA ALA A 25 9.36 11.47 -15.13
C ALA A 25 9.46 10.12 -14.41
N LEU A 26 9.44 9.01 -15.15
CA LEU A 26 9.64 7.67 -14.58
C LEU A 26 11.06 7.49 -14.03
N SER A 27 12.08 7.96 -14.77
CA SER A 27 13.46 7.94 -14.29
C SER A 27 13.63 8.81 -13.05
N ALA A 28 13.05 10.01 -13.03
CA ALA A 28 13.09 10.89 -11.86
C ALA A 28 12.42 10.24 -10.64
N LEU A 29 11.27 9.60 -10.84
CA LEU A 29 10.61 8.85 -9.77
C LEU A 29 11.48 7.68 -9.29
N ALA A 30 12.06 6.89 -10.19
CA ALA A 30 12.91 5.76 -9.82
C ALA A 30 14.13 6.22 -9.00
N ILE A 31 14.81 7.29 -9.42
CA ILE A 31 15.92 7.89 -8.68
C ILE A 31 15.45 8.34 -7.30
N LEU A 32 14.30 9.00 -7.21
CA LEU A 32 13.74 9.50 -5.96
C LEU A 32 13.39 8.35 -4.99
N LEU A 33 12.76 7.28 -5.47
CA LEU A 33 12.42 6.09 -4.69
C LEU A 33 13.69 5.37 -4.20
N LEU A 34 14.70 5.22 -5.07
CA LEU A 34 15.99 4.64 -4.71
C LEU A 34 16.74 5.50 -3.68
N ALA A 35 16.73 6.82 -3.83
CA ALA A 35 17.33 7.73 -2.86
C ALA A 35 16.63 7.65 -1.50
N GLY A 36 15.30 7.58 -1.47
CA GLY A 36 14.52 7.43 -0.25
C GLY A 36 14.74 6.08 0.46
N LEU A 37 14.94 5.00 -0.30
CA LEU A 37 15.31 3.69 0.23
C LEU A 37 16.75 3.69 0.76
N ALA A 38 17.69 4.24 -0.01
CA ALA A 38 19.10 4.33 0.36
C ALA A 38 19.27 5.16 1.65
N LEU A 39 18.52 6.24 1.82
CA LEU A 39 18.50 7.02 3.06
C LEU A 39 18.11 6.15 4.25
N ARG A 40 17.02 5.40 4.14
CA ARG A 40 16.52 4.50 5.20
C ARG A 40 17.54 3.42 5.55
N PHE A 41 18.14 2.78 4.55
CA PHE A 41 19.19 1.79 4.76
C PHE A 41 20.43 2.39 5.42
N THR A 42 20.84 3.58 4.98
CA THR A 42 21.97 4.30 5.57
C THR A 42 21.70 4.60 7.04
N ILE A 43 20.50 5.07 7.39
CA ILE A 43 20.12 5.33 8.79
C ILE A 43 20.14 4.03 9.61
N ALA A 44 19.45 2.99 9.16
CA ALA A 44 19.24 1.78 9.96
C ALA A 44 20.47 0.89 10.10
N TYR A 45 21.34 0.82 9.08
CA TYR A 45 22.42 -0.15 9.04
C TYR A 45 23.83 0.46 9.01
N ILE A 46 23.97 1.77 8.76
CA ILE A 46 25.28 2.44 8.69
C ILE A 46 25.42 3.45 9.82
N LEU A 47 24.48 4.39 9.96
CA LEU A 47 24.58 5.46 10.96
C LEU A 47 24.17 5.02 12.36
N PHE A 48 23.10 4.22 12.46
CA PHE A 48 22.55 3.75 13.72
C PHE A 48 22.28 2.24 13.71
N PRO A 49 23.29 1.40 13.42
CA PRO A 49 23.12 -0.05 13.44
C PRO A 49 22.67 -0.53 14.83
N GLY A 50 21.67 -1.42 14.86
CA GLY A 50 21.10 -1.94 16.10
C GLY A 50 20.23 -0.96 16.90
N SER A 51 20.02 0.27 16.42
CA SER A 51 19.08 1.21 17.04
C SER A 51 17.62 0.75 16.90
N GLY A 52 16.75 1.27 17.75
CA GLY A 52 15.30 1.16 17.65
C GLY A 52 14.64 1.03 19.00
N PHE A 53 13.31 1.00 19.01
CA PHE A 53 12.57 0.83 20.25
C PHE A 53 12.59 -0.64 20.64
N GLU A 54 13.36 -0.96 21.67
CA GLU A 54 13.71 -2.32 22.06
C GLU A 54 12.48 -3.22 22.24
N SER A 55 11.43 -2.71 22.90
CA SER A 55 10.20 -3.48 23.12
C SER A 55 9.51 -3.88 21.82
N ASP A 56 9.44 -2.98 20.84
CA ASP A 56 8.81 -3.25 19.54
C ASP A 56 9.65 -4.23 18.73
N LEU A 57 10.97 -3.99 18.64
CA LEU A 57 11.88 -4.85 17.89
C LEU A 57 11.94 -6.27 18.45
N ASN A 58 11.96 -6.42 19.79
CA ASN A 58 11.93 -7.71 20.44
C ASN A 58 10.60 -8.44 20.19
N SER A 59 9.49 -7.72 20.27
CA SER A 59 8.16 -8.30 19.99
C SER A 59 8.05 -8.77 18.55
N PHE A 60 8.40 -7.93 17.57
CA PHE A 60 8.36 -8.32 16.16
C PHE A 60 9.30 -9.47 15.81
N SER A 61 10.52 -9.47 16.37
CA SER A 61 11.48 -10.54 16.13
C SER A 61 11.00 -11.87 16.74
N SER A 62 10.48 -11.82 17.97
CA SER A 62 9.89 -12.98 18.65
C SER A 62 8.67 -13.53 17.89
N TRP A 63 7.78 -12.65 17.42
CA TRP A 63 6.62 -13.06 16.64
C TRP A 63 7.01 -13.64 15.29
N ALA A 64 7.97 -13.03 14.58
CA ALA A 64 8.49 -13.57 13.32
C ALA A 64 9.12 -14.96 13.51
N ARG A 65 9.90 -15.15 14.58
CA ARG A 65 10.46 -16.47 14.96
C ARG A 65 9.34 -17.48 15.21
N THR A 66 8.38 -17.13 16.06
CA THR A 66 7.22 -17.99 16.40
C THR A 66 6.43 -18.37 15.14
N LEU A 67 6.22 -17.44 14.21
CA LEU A 67 5.55 -17.71 12.94
C LEU A 67 6.37 -18.63 12.03
N GLY A 68 7.70 -18.52 12.05
CA GLY A 68 8.59 -19.46 11.36
C GLY A 68 8.44 -20.88 11.90
N ASP A 69 8.44 -21.03 13.22
CA ASP A 69 8.38 -22.33 13.91
C ASP A 69 7.02 -23.02 13.84
N PHE A 70 5.94 -22.27 14.10
CA PHE A 70 4.60 -22.83 14.33
C PHE A 70 3.61 -22.49 13.20
N GLY A 71 4.01 -21.64 12.26
CA GLY A 71 3.13 -21.10 11.23
C GLY A 71 2.01 -20.22 11.81
N PRO A 72 1.13 -19.70 10.93
CA PRO A 72 0.00 -18.87 11.34
C PRO A 72 -0.93 -19.55 12.36
N GLY A 73 -1.25 -20.83 12.14
CA GLY A 73 -2.24 -21.56 12.94
C GLY A 73 -1.78 -21.88 14.36
N GLY A 74 -0.47 -21.95 14.59
CA GLY A 74 0.10 -22.13 15.93
C GLY A 74 0.50 -20.82 16.60
N PHE A 75 0.40 -19.67 15.93
CA PHE A 75 0.99 -18.42 16.41
C PHE A 75 0.45 -17.98 17.76
N TYR A 76 -0.87 -17.76 17.88
CA TYR A 76 -1.46 -17.21 19.10
C TYR A 76 -1.35 -18.16 20.31
N ALA A 77 -1.17 -19.46 20.08
CA ALA A 77 -0.93 -20.43 21.14
C ALA A 77 0.52 -20.40 21.68
N ASN A 78 1.48 -19.92 20.88
CA ASN A 78 2.90 -20.01 21.19
C ASN A 78 3.60 -18.64 21.35
N ALA A 79 2.99 -17.54 20.91
CA ALA A 79 3.60 -16.20 20.92
C ALA A 79 3.71 -15.56 22.31
N GLY A 80 3.01 -16.10 23.32
CA GLY A 80 2.88 -15.46 24.62
C GLY A 80 2.05 -14.17 24.52
N PHE A 81 2.70 -13.01 24.54
CA PHE A 81 2.03 -11.72 24.32
C PHE A 81 1.97 -11.40 22.82
N ALA A 82 0.77 -11.14 22.29
CA ALA A 82 0.56 -10.64 20.94
C ALA A 82 -0.66 -9.70 20.90
N ASP A 83 -0.45 -8.46 20.48
CA ASP A 83 -1.48 -7.42 20.36
C ASP A 83 -1.78 -7.04 18.90
N TYR A 84 -1.18 -7.74 17.93
CA TYR A 84 -1.41 -7.54 16.51
C TYR A 84 -2.48 -8.51 15.96
N PRO A 85 -3.42 -8.01 15.14
CA PRO A 85 -4.26 -8.87 14.34
C PRO A 85 -3.46 -9.51 13.18
N PRO A 86 -4.03 -10.51 12.49
CA PRO A 86 -3.34 -11.29 11.46
C PRO A 86 -2.70 -10.51 10.30
N GLY A 87 -3.16 -9.29 10.00
CA GLY A 87 -2.77 -8.56 8.79
C GLY A 87 -1.26 -8.30 8.69
N TYR A 88 -0.64 -7.78 9.75
CA TYR A 88 0.82 -7.58 9.75
C TYR A 88 1.59 -8.88 10.04
N LEU A 89 0.96 -9.85 10.70
CA LEU A 89 1.60 -11.13 11.03
C LEU A 89 1.97 -11.93 9.77
N TYR A 90 1.25 -11.80 8.65
CA TYR A 90 1.71 -12.37 7.38
C TYR A 90 3.06 -11.82 6.91
N VAL A 91 3.32 -10.53 7.15
CA VAL A 91 4.60 -9.91 6.81
C VAL A 91 5.70 -10.48 7.70
N LEU A 92 5.45 -10.57 9.01
CA LEU A 92 6.38 -11.16 9.96
C LEU A 92 6.63 -12.65 9.70
N TRP A 93 5.62 -13.38 9.23
CA TRP A 93 5.76 -14.78 8.84
C TRP A 93 6.73 -14.92 7.67
N ALA A 94 6.60 -14.08 6.64
CA ALA A 94 7.56 -14.05 5.55
C ALA A 94 8.98 -13.72 6.04
N VAL A 95 9.13 -12.81 6.99
CA VAL A 95 10.43 -12.50 7.61
C VAL A 95 10.98 -13.72 8.38
N GLY A 96 10.15 -14.43 9.13
CA GLY A 96 10.53 -15.66 9.84
C GLY A 96 11.06 -16.73 8.88
N LEU A 97 10.30 -17.02 7.81
CA LEU A 97 10.71 -17.97 6.77
C LEU A 97 12.02 -17.57 6.08
N LEU A 98 12.22 -16.28 5.82
CA LEU A 98 13.49 -15.78 5.26
C LEU A 98 14.64 -15.90 6.27
N GLY A 99 14.36 -15.70 7.56
CA GLY A 99 15.30 -15.95 8.65
C GLY A 99 15.84 -17.38 8.61
N ASP A 100 14.94 -18.36 8.55
CA ASP A 100 15.29 -19.78 8.46
C ASP A 100 16.05 -20.12 7.19
N LEU A 101 15.63 -19.57 6.05
CA LEU A 101 16.26 -19.82 4.75
C LEU A 101 17.68 -19.25 4.66
N LEU A 102 17.92 -18.06 5.21
CA LEU A 102 19.18 -17.33 5.06
C LEU A 102 20.19 -17.63 6.17
N ALA A 103 19.74 -18.06 7.35
CA ALA A 103 20.61 -18.38 8.48
C ALA A 103 21.76 -19.35 8.13
N PRO A 104 21.51 -20.50 7.46
CA PRO A 104 22.59 -21.40 7.06
C PRO A 104 23.56 -20.77 6.06
N LEU A 105 23.07 -19.94 5.14
CA LEU A 105 23.89 -19.27 4.13
C LEU A 105 24.79 -18.18 4.73
N ALA A 106 24.32 -17.55 5.80
CA ALA A 106 25.05 -16.52 6.53
C ALA A 106 25.94 -17.09 7.66
N GLY A 107 25.87 -18.39 7.95
CA GLY A 107 26.55 -19.00 9.09
C GLY A 107 26.10 -18.39 10.43
N SER A 108 24.84 -17.99 10.53
CA SER A 108 24.27 -17.26 11.67
C SER A 108 22.99 -17.92 12.17
N ALA A 109 22.53 -17.52 13.36
CA ALA A 109 21.24 -17.96 13.89
C ALA A 109 20.06 -17.24 13.18
N PRO A 110 18.91 -17.89 12.98
CA PRO A 110 17.73 -17.26 12.37
C PRO A 110 17.32 -15.95 13.04
N GLU A 111 17.43 -15.85 14.37
CA GLU A 111 17.06 -14.68 15.15
C GLU A 111 17.89 -13.45 14.78
N ALA A 112 19.19 -13.63 14.52
CA ALA A 112 20.07 -12.54 14.09
C ALA A 112 19.69 -12.03 12.69
N ILE A 113 19.30 -12.94 11.79
CA ILE A 113 18.81 -12.58 10.45
C ILE A 113 17.46 -11.87 10.55
N ILE A 114 16.52 -12.42 11.32
CA ILE A 114 15.19 -11.85 11.55
C ILE A 114 15.30 -10.42 12.10
N GLY A 115 16.12 -10.21 13.13
CA GLY A 115 16.33 -8.89 13.73
C GLY A 115 16.86 -7.86 12.72
N THR A 116 17.72 -8.30 11.79
CA THR A 116 18.20 -7.45 10.70
C THR A 116 17.12 -7.16 9.66
N LEU A 117 16.24 -8.13 9.38
CA LEU A 117 15.20 -8.00 8.37
C LEU A 117 13.94 -7.27 8.85
N ILE A 118 13.70 -7.17 10.15
CA ILE A 118 12.43 -6.66 10.71
C ILE A 118 12.10 -5.24 10.25
N LYS A 119 13.14 -4.41 10.01
CA LYS A 119 12.97 -3.03 9.55
C LYS A 119 12.79 -2.90 8.04
N LEU A 120 13.08 -3.96 7.27
CA LEU A 120 13.00 -3.92 5.82
C LEU A 120 11.56 -3.75 5.31
N PRO A 121 10.54 -4.51 5.78
CA PRO A 121 9.17 -4.33 5.33
C PRO A 121 8.61 -2.90 5.48
N PRO A 122 8.72 -2.22 6.65
CA PRO A 122 8.22 -0.84 6.76
C PRO A 122 9.00 0.15 5.88
N MET A 123 10.31 -0.02 5.67
CA MET A 123 11.07 0.81 4.73
C MET A 123 10.60 0.65 3.28
N LEU A 124 10.33 -0.58 2.86
CA LEU A 124 9.79 -0.85 1.53
C LEU A 124 8.36 -0.31 1.39
N ALA A 125 7.56 -0.39 2.45
CA ALA A 125 6.22 0.19 2.48
C ALA A 125 6.26 1.71 2.33
N ASP A 126 7.20 2.41 2.98
CA ASP A 126 7.39 3.85 2.80
C ASP A 126 7.67 4.23 1.34
N VAL A 127 8.54 3.48 0.67
CA VAL A 127 8.84 3.68 -0.76
C VAL A 127 7.58 3.44 -1.60
N ALA A 128 6.81 2.41 -1.28
CA ALA A 128 5.54 2.14 -1.95
C ALA A 128 4.50 3.26 -1.70
N VAL A 129 4.42 3.82 -0.49
CA VAL A 129 3.56 4.97 -0.17
C VAL A 129 3.91 6.15 -1.07
N ALA A 130 5.20 6.48 -1.17
CA ALA A 130 5.67 7.57 -2.03
C ALA A 130 5.30 7.35 -3.50
N ALA A 131 5.44 6.12 -4.01
CA ALA A 131 5.02 5.77 -5.36
C ALA A 131 3.50 5.92 -5.57
N VAL A 132 2.69 5.56 -4.58
CA VAL A 132 1.22 5.74 -4.64
C VAL A 132 0.86 7.22 -4.59
N LEU A 133 1.50 8.03 -3.74
CA LEU A 133 1.32 9.47 -3.67
C LEU A 133 1.64 10.15 -5.01
N TYR A 134 2.78 9.82 -5.62
CA TYR A 134 3.11 10.28 -6.97
C TYR A 134 1.96 10.00 -7.95
N ARG A 135 1.47 8.75 -7.99
CA ARG A 135 0.40 8.35 -8.91
C ARG A 135 -0.93 9.05 -8.62
N MET A 136 -1.26 9.31 -7.36
CA MET A 136 -2.49 10.00 -6.99
C MET A 136 -2.44 11.47 -7.36
N VAL A 137 -1.37 12.17 -6.98
CA VAL A 137 -1.21 13.60 -7.22
C VAL A 137 -1.04 13.91 -8.71
N SER A 138 -0.26 13.11 -9.44
CA SER A 138 -0.10 13.28 -10.90
C SER A 138 -1.38 13.02 -11.70
N ARG A 139 -2.41 12.41 -11.09
CA ARG A 139 -3.73 12.21 -11.72
C ARG A 139 -4.78 13.22 -11.27
N TRP A 140 -4.49 13.98 -10.21
CA TRP A 140 -5.43 14.97 -9.65
C TRP A 140 -5.32 16.33 -10.35
N SER A 141 -4.13 16.69 -10.84
CA SER A 141 -3.96 17.96 -11.55
C SER A 141 -4.85 18.02 -12.80
N SER A 142 -5.69 19.06 -12.87
CA SER A 142 -6.58 19.36 -14.00
C SER A 142 -5.84 19.64 -15.32
N GLU A 143 -4.51 19.76 -15.27
CA GLU A 143 -3.65 19.94 -16.44
C GLU A 143 -2.86 18.67 -16.74
N PRO A 144 -3.24 17.87 -17.75
CA PRO A 144 -2.46 16.73 -18.20
C PRO A 144 -1.11 17.21 -18.77
N GLY A 145 -0.02 17.03 -18.02
CA GLY A 145 1.29 17.48 -18.48
C GLY A 145 2.40 17.46 -17.43
N GLN A 146 3.48 18.19 -17.72
CA GLN A 146 4.70 18.22 -16.89
C GLN A 146 4.44 18.72 -15.47
N ASN A 147 3.49 19.65 -15.27
CA ASN A 147 3.13 20.17 -13.96
C ASN A 147 2.55 19.09 -13.03
N ALA A 148 1.68 18.21 -13.55
CA ALA A 148 1.13 17.10 -12.77
C ALA A 148 2.21 16.10 -12.33
N SER A 149 3.18 15.81 -13.21
CA SER A 149 4.30 14.93 -12.88
C SER A 149 5.21 15.56 -11.83
N ARG A 150 5.49 16.86 -11.92
CA ARG A 150 6.28 17.61 -10.94
C ARG A 150 5.60 17.62 -9.56
N LEU A 151 4.30 17.91 -9.49
CA LEU A 151 3.56 17.86 -8.22
C LEU A 151 3.56 16.45 -7.61
N GLY A 152 3.45 15.40 -8.43
CA GLY A 152 3.60 14.03 -7.95
C GLY A 152 4.98 13.73 -7.39
N LEU A 153 6.04 14.19 -8.06
CA LEU A 153 7.42 14.03 -7.58
C LEU A 153 7.64 14.80 -6.27
N LEU A 154 7.10 16.01 -6.15
CA LEU A 154 7.14 16.80 -4.91
C LEU A 154 6.42 16.09 -3.77
N ALA A 155 5.24 15.52 -4.02
CA ALA A 155 4.50 14.77 -3.00
C ALA A 155 5.25 13.51 -2.54
N ALA A 156 5.84 12.76 -3.49
CA ALA A 156 6.67 11.60 -3.17
C ALA A 156 7.93 12.00 -2.39
N GLY A 157 8.61 13.06 -2.80
CA GLY A 157 9.81 13.58 -2.14
C GLY A 157 9.52 14.09 -0.74
N ALA A 158 8.45 14.88 -0.57
CA ALA A 158 8.00 15.35 0.72
C ALA A 158 7.72 14.19 1.70
N TYR A 159 7.13 13.08 1.23
CA TYR A 159 6.94 11.90 2.08
C TYR A 159 8.25 11.19 2.41
N LEU A 160 9.09 10.90 1.40
CA LEU A 160 10.31 10.10 1.58
C LEU A 160 11.35 10.77 2.49
N PHE A 161 11.44 12.10 2.42
CA PHE A 161 12.43 12.88 3.17
C PHE A 161 11.84 13.56 4.42
N ASN A 162 10.55 13.34 4.72
CA ASN A 162 9.97 13.76 5.98
C ASN A 162 10.67 13.02 7.15
N PRO A 163 11.23 13.73 8.14
CA PRO A 163 11.89 13.11 9.28
C PRO A 163 11.03 12.07 10.01
N VAL A 164 9.73 12.29 10.09
CA VAL A 164 8.82 11.38 10.80
C VAL A 164 8.75 10.00 10.14
N THR A 165 8.75 9.94 8.80
CA THR A 165 8.51 8.67 8.09
C THR A 165 9.72 7.75 8.16
N TRP A 166 10.92 8.28 7.91
CA TRP A 166 12.14 7.48 8.04
C TRP A 166 12.55 7.27 9.50
N TYR A 167 12.15 8.14 10.44
CA TYR A 167 12.35 7.90 11.86
C TYR A 167 11.54 6.69 12.32
N ASP A 168 10.25 6.62 11.96
CA ASP A 168 9.37 5.50 12.29
C ASP A 168 9.87 4.17 11.71
N SER A 169 10.15 4.11 10.40
CA SER A 169 10.54 2.87 9.75
C SER A 169 12.00 2.47 9.99
N ALA A 170 12.94 3.41 9.82
CA ALA A 170 14.37 3.08 9.81
C ALA A 170 15.04 3.18 11.18
N LEU A 171 14.68 4.18 11.98
CA LEU A 171 15.30 4.37 13.28
C LEU A 171 14.55 3.58 14.37
N TRP A 172 13.26 3.84 14.55
CA TRP A 172 12.41 3.19 15.54
C TRP A 172 12.18 1.71 15.21
N GLY A 173 11.89 1.39 13.95
CA GLY A 173 11.62 0.02 13.48
C GLY A 173 10.14 -0.38 13.55
N GLN A 174 9.25 0.60 13.47
CA GLN A 174 7.81 0.43 13.60
C GLN A 174 7.15 0.10 12.25
N ALA A 175 6.01 -0.59 12.30
CA ALA A 175 5.28 -1.12 11.15
C ALA A 175 4.26 -0.16 10.51
N ASP A 176 4.18 1.10 10.95
CA ASP A 176 3.05 1.97 10.61
C ASP A 176 2.96 2.32 9.12
N ALA A 177 4.11 2.37 8.42
CA ALA A 177 4.17 2.55 6.97
C ALA A 177 3.37 1.48 6.18
N VAL A 178 3.28 0.25 6.67
CA VAL A 178 2.53 -0.84 6.02
C VAL A 178 1.03 -0.56 6.10
N GLY A 179 0.53 -0.15 7.26
CA GLY A 179 -0.87 0.22 7.44
C GLY A 179 -1.22 1.51 6.70
N ALA A 180 -0.33 2.50 6.71
CA ALA A 180 -0.48 3.74 5.93
C ALA A 180 -0.59 3.47 4.42
N LEU A 181 0.21 2.53 3.89
CA LEU A 181 0.11 2.09 2.50
C LEU A 181 -1.27 1.52 2.18
N VAL A 182 -1.76 0.59 3.00
CA VAL A 182 -3.08 -0.03 2.79
C VAL A 182 -4.19 1.01 2.90
N MET A 183 -4.10 1.94 3.86
CA MET A 183 -5.04 3.06 3.97
C MET A 183 -5.05 3.93 2.72
N LEU A 184 -3.88 4.33 2.24
CA LEU A 184 -3.74 5.19 1.07
C LEU A 184 -4.28 4.50 -0.19
N LEU A 185 -4.03 3.20 -0.35
CA LEU A 185 -4.62 2.37 -1.40
C LEU A 185 -6.16 2.29 -1.27
N GLY A 186 -6.69 2.21 -0.04
CA GLY A 186 -8.12 2.21 0.24
C GLY A 186 -8.78 3.53 -0.19
N VAL A 187 -8.17 4.66 0.16
CA VAL A 187 -8.58 5.99 -0.31
C VAL A 187 -8.48 6.08 -1.83
N ALA A 188 -7.39 5.60 -2.43
CA ALA A 188 -7.23 5.58 -3.88
C ALA A 188 -8.30 4.74 -4.59
N ALA A 189 -8.70 3.60 -4.00
CA ALA A 189 -9.79 2.76 -4.50
C ALA A 189 -11.13 3.51 -4.43
N LEU A 190 -11.39 4.19 -3.31
CA LEU A 190 -12.59 4.99 -3.10
C LEU A 190 -12.68 6.15 -4.10
N LEU A 191 -11.59 6.88 -4.34
CA LEU A 191 -11.52 7.96 -5.33
C LEU A 191 -11.72 7.47 -6.77
N ARG A 192 -11.38 6.21 -7.06
CA ARG A 192 -11.58 5.59 -8.38
C ARG A 192 -12.94 4.92 -8.55
N GLY A 193 -13.83 5.03 -7.56
CA GLY A 193 -15.16 4.41 -7.61
C GLY A 193 -15.10 2.89 -7.53
N ASN A 194 -14.14 2.33 -6.78
CA ASN A 194 -14.04 0.91 -6.47
C ASN A 194 -14.52 0.64 -5.03
N PRO A 195 -15.84 0.57 -4.78
CA PRO A 195 -16.38 0.51 -3.43
C PRO A 195 -16.03 -0.82 -2.74
N GLU A 196 -16.00 -1.93 -3.47
CA GLU A 196 -15.62 -3.25 -2.93
C GLU A 196 -14.14 -3.25 -2.52
N GLY A 197 -13.27 -2.73 -3.39
CA GLY A 197 -11.84 -2.62 -3.07
C GLY A 197 -11.55 -1.69 -1.90
N SER A 198 -12.28 -0.57 -1.75
CA SER A 198 -12.08 0.31 -0.60
C SER A 198 -12.53 -0.32 0.71
N ALA A 199 -13.62 -1.10 0.70
CA ALA A 199 -14.10 -1.80 1.90
C ALA A 199 -13.16 -2.94 2.31
N ALA A 200 -12.71 -3.74 1.34
CA ALA A 200 -11.69 -4.77 1.51
C ALA A 200 -10.40 -4.20 2.15
N LEU A 201 -9.90 -3.07 1.64
CA LEU A 201 -8.70 -2.41 2.16
C LEU A 201 -8.92 -1.77 3.54
N ALA A 202 -10.14 -1.29 3.84
CA ALA A 202 -10.46 -0.77 5.18
C ALA A 202 -10.42 -1.87 6.25
N VAL A 203 -10.94 -3.06 5.93
CA VAL A 203 -10.84 -4.23 6.80
C VAL A 203 -9.39 -4.67 6.95
N LEU A 204 -8.65 -4.80 5.84
CA LEU A 204 -7.23 -5.16 5.90
C LEU A 204 -6.40 -4.16 6.72
N ALA A 205 -6.69 -2.86 6.60
CA ALA A 205 -6.03 -1.83 7.40
C ALA A 205 -6.23 -2.07 8.90
N GLY A 206 -7.48 -2.35 9.32
CA GLY A 206 -7.80 -2.71 10.70
C GLY A 206 -7.10 -3.99 11.17
N LEU A 207 -6.92 -4.96 10.29
CA LEU A 207 -6.19 -6.20 10.58
C LEU A 207 -4.67 -6.02 10.61
N ILE A 208 -4.12 -4.96 10.03
CA ILE A 208 -2.70 -4.61 10.19
C ILE A 208 -2.48 -3.99 11.56
N LYS A 209 -3.26 -2.94 11.88
CA LYS A 209 -3.41 -2.39 13.24
C LYS A 209 -4.81 -1.80 13.37
N PRO A 210 -5.50 -2.00 14.52
CA PRO A 210 -6.87 -1.52 14.70
C PRO A 210 -7.05 -0.03 14.41
N GLN A 211 -6.06 0.80 14.76
CA GLN A 211 -6.05 2.25 14.54
C GLN A 211 -6.28 2.66 13.08
N PHE A 212 -5.76 1.91 12.10
CA PHE A 212 -5.95 2.24 10.69
C PHE A 212 -7.37 1.91 10.21
N GLY A 213 -7.95 0.82 10.72
CA GLY A 213 -9.33 0.44 10.45
C GLY A 213 -10.33 1.44 11.04
N VAL A 214 -10.08 1.90 12.29
CA VAL A 214 -10.89 2.93 12.96
C VAL A 214 -10.96 4.21 12.16
N VAL A 215 -9.89 4.59 11.44
CA VAL A 215 -9.90 5.78 10.58
C VAL A 215 -10.53 5.50 9.23
N LEU A 216 -10.12 4.44 8.52
CA LEU A 216 -10.54 4.23 7.14
C LEU A 216 -11.99 3.71 7.02
N ALA A 217 -12.44 2.85 7.93
CA ALA A 217 -13.77 2.23 7.83
C ALA A 217 -14.91 3.26 7.89
N PRO A 218 -14.93 4.25 8.81
CA PRO A 218 -15.95 5.30 8.81
C PRO A 218 -15.94 6.16 7.54
N ILE A 219 -14.76 6.52 7.04
CA ILE A 219 -14.62 7.30 5.79
C ILE A 219 -15.25 6.53 4.63
N VAL A 220 -14.90 5.26 4.48
CA VAL A 220 -15.48 4.40 3.43
C VAL A 220 -16.99 4.26 3.64
N GLY A 221 -17.44 3.93 4.86
CA GLY A 221 -18.85 3.75 5.18
C GLY A 221 -19.71 4.98 4.83
N VAL A 222 -19.31 6.17 5.29
CA VAL A 222 -20.02 7.43 5.01
C VAL A 222 -20.04 7.74 3.51
N VAL A 223 -18.91 7.60 2.83
CA VAL A 223 -18.83 7.90 1.39
C VAL A 223 -19.66 6.91 0.57
N LEU A 224 -19.67 5.63 0.91
CA LEU A 224 -20.48 4.63 0.22
C LEU A 224 -21.97 4.84 0.50
N LEU A 225 -22.36 5.12 1.75
CA LEU A 225 -23.73 5.45 2.12
C LEU A 225 -24.24 6.65 1.31
N ARG A 226 -23.43 7.71 1.22
CA ARG A 226 -23.76 8.87 0.39
C ARG A 226 -23.89 8.50 -1.09
N ARG A 227 -22.93 7.76 -1.66
CA ARG A 227 -22.90 7.47 -3.11
C ARG A 227 -23.95 6.47 -3.59
N HIS A 228 -24.38 5.56 -2.72
CA HIS A 228 -25.20 4.41 -3.11
C HIS A 228 -26.58 4.35 -2.44
N LEU A 229 -26.80 5.12 -1.36
CA LEU A 229 -28.10 5.23 -0.70
C LEU A 229 -28.70 6.64 -0.80
N LEU A 230 -28.00 7.66 -0.29
CA LEU A 230 -28.56 9.02 -0.09
C LEU A 230 -28.54 9.88 -1.36
N ALA A 231 -27.41 9.91 -2.06
CA ALA A 231 -27.18 10.66 -3.30
C ALA A 231 -26.68 9.68 -4.37
N ARG A 232 -27.58 8.80 -4.80
CA ARG A 232 -27.29 7.70 -5.72
C ARG A 232 -26.61 8.23 -6.98
N GLY A 233 -25.43 7.68 -7.25
CA GLY A 233 -24.65 8.01 -8.44
C GLY A 233 -23.82 9.29 -8.38
N SER A 234 -23.75 9.94 -7.22
CA SER A 234 -22.81 11.04 -6.97
C SER A 234 -21.33 10.62 -6.99
N GLY A 235 -21.04 9.32 -7.04
CA GLY A 235 -19.70 8.76 -7.06
C GLY A 235 -19.11 8.63 -8.48
N PRO A 236 -17.78 8.59 -8.61
CA PRO A 236 -17.12 8.38 -9.89
C PRO A 236 -17.55 7.02 -10.50
N VAL A 237 -17.94 7.05 -11.77
CA VAL A 237 -18.33 5.84 -12.51
C VAL A 237 -17.06 5.16 -13.00
N ARG A 238 -16.69 4.03 -12.37
CA ARG A 238 -15.60 3.19 -12.85
C ARG A 238 -16.02 2.59 -14.20
N ARG A 239 -15.34 2.94 -15.29
CA ARG A 239 -15.49 2.20 -16.56
C ARG A 239 -14.79 0.84 -16.37
N PRO A 240 -15.51 -0.27 -16.28
CA PRO A 240 -14.85 -1.56 -16.18
C PRO A 240 -14.07 -1.83 -17.47
N TRP A 241 -13.02 -2.65 -17.39
CA TRP A 241 -12.35 -3.24 -18.55
C TRP A 241 -13.21 -4.37 -19.17
N LEU A 242 -14.53 -4.17 -19.21
CA LEU A 242 -15.51 -5.13 -19.72
C LEU A 242 -16.14 -4.59 -21.00
N PRO A 243 -16.61 -5.47 -21.91
CA PRO A 243 -17.41 -5.09 -23.08
C PRO A 243 -18.57 -4.16 -22.69
N ALA A 244 -18.93 -3.22 -23.58
CA ALA A 244 -19.88 -2.15 -23.30
C ALA A 244 -21.21 -2.62 -22.70
N VAL A 245 -21.69 -3.81 -23.12
CA VAL A 245 -22.92 -4.45 -22.63
C VAL A 245 -22.85 -4.81 -21.14
N LEU A 246 -21.68 -5.26 -20.65
CA LEU A 246 -21.45 -5.55 -19.23
C LEU A 246 -21.12 -4.28 -18.44
N ALA A 247 -20.50 -3.29 -19.09
CA ALA A 247 -20.25 -1.98 -18.49
C ALA A 247 -21.55 -1.22 -18.19
N ASP A 248 -22.59 -1.36 -19.03
CA ASP A 248 -23.91 -0.77 -18.76
C ASP A 248 -24.64 -1.46 -17.60
N ARG A 249 -24.56 -2.80 -17.48
CA ARG A 249 -25.01 -3.50 -16.25
C ARG A 249 -24.26 -3.04 -15.00
N ALA A 250 -22.95 -2.80 -15.11
CA ALA A 250 -22.15 -2.27 -14.00
C ALA A 250 -22.48 -0.80 -13.66
N ARG A 251 -22.99 0.00 -14.61
CA ARG A 251 -23.53 1.34 -14.38
C ARG A 251 -24.92 1.30 -13.73
N LEU A 252 -25.75 0.33 -14.11
CA LEU A 252 -27.10 0.11 -13.56
C LEU A 252 -27.11 -0.42 -12.11
N THR A 253 -25.95 -0.74 -11.53
CA THR A 253 -25.84 -1.19 -10.12
C THR A 253 -25.54 -0.06 -9.14
N GLN A 254 -25.69 1.21 -9.52
CA GLN A 254 -25.60 2.32 -8.57
C GLN A 254 -26.83 2.34 -7.63
N GLY A 255 -26.75 1.58 -6.55
CA GLY A 255 -27.81 1.46 -5.55
C GLY A 255 -27.35 0.66 -4.32
N PRO A 256 -28.27 0.35 -3.39
CA PRO A 256 -27.96 -0.32 -2.11
C PRO A 256 -27.20 -1.64 -2.26
N ILE A 257 -27.34 -2.33 -3.39
CA ILE A 257 -26.59 -3.56 -3.70
C ILE A 257 -25.06 -3.37 -3.60
N ARG A 258 -24.54 -2.17 -3.89
CA ARG A 258 -23.11 -1.84 -3.75
C ARG A 258 -22.64 -1.83 -2.31
N LEU A 259 -23.53 -1.48 -1.37
CA LEU A 259 -23.23 -1.57 0.06
C LEU A 259 -23.09 -3.03 0.47
N VAL A 260 -23.98 -3.89 -0.04
CA VAL A 260 -23.94 -5.34 0.21
C VAL A 260 -22.67 -5.96 -0.38
N THR A 261 -22.35 -5.70 -1.65
CA THR A 261 -21.14 -6.25 -2.28
C THR A 261 -19.86 -5.74 -1.61
N SER A 262 -19.83 -4.48 -1.17
CA SER A 262 -18.72 -3.94 -0.37
C SER A 262 -18.59 -4.60 0.99
N ALA A 263 -19.71 -4.83 1.70
CA ALA A 263 -19.70 -5.53 2.98
C ALA A 263 -19.21 -6.97 2.81
N VAL A 264 -19.70 -7.68 1.79
CA VAL A 264 -19.24 -9.03 1.45
C VAL A 264 -17.75 -9.04 1.13
N ALA A 265 -17.24 -8.08 0.34
CA ALA A 265 -15.81 -7.99 0.06
C ALA A 265 -14.97 -7.78 1.32
N GLY A 266 -15.44 -6.94 2.25
CA GLY A 266 -14.84 -6.76 3.57
C GLY A 266 -14.83 -8.05 4.40
N ILE A 267 -15.97 -8.75 4.48
CA ILE A 267 -16.10 -10.02 5.19
C ILE A 267 -15.19 -11.09 4.58
N VAL A 268 -15.11 -11.20 3.26
CA VAL A 268 -14.22 -12.16 2.60
C VAL A 268 -12.76 -11.89 2.98
N VAL A 269 -12.31 -10.62 2.96
CA VAL A 269 -10.94 -10.28 3.40
C VAL A 269 -10.74 -10.60 4.88
N LEU A 270 -11.73 -10.29 5.73
CA LEU A 270 -11.67 -10.62 7.15
C LEU A 270 -11.47 -12.13 7.33
N MET A 271 -12.36 -12.94 6.78
CA MET A 271 -12.32 -14.40 6.91
C MET A 271 -11.01 -14.97 6.35
N VAL A 272 -10.63 -14.58 5.13
CA VAL A 272 -9.38 -15.06 4.51
C VAL A 272 -8.16 -14.73 5.35
N ALA A 273 -8.12 -13.54 5.95
CA ALA A 273 -6.98 -13.12 6.76
C ALA A 273 -6.93 -13.82 8.13
N ILE A 274 -8.07 -14.07 8.78
CA ILE A 274 -8.11 -14.67 10.12
C ILE A 274 -8.08 -16.20 10.10
N THR A 275 -8.66 -16.87 9.10
CA THR A 275 -8.81 -18.33 9.08
C THR A 275 -7.49 -19.09 9.29
N PRO A 276 -6.35 -18.69 8.70
CA PRO A 276 -5.09 -19.38 8.93
C PRO A 276 -4.57 -19.31 10.37
N PHE A 277 -5.10 -18.41 11.20
CA PHE A 277 -4.66 -18.17 12.58
C PHE A 277 -5.52 -18.85 13.65
N GLY A 278 -6.57 -19.58 13.25
CA GLY A 278 -7.48 -20.28 14.16
C GLY A 278 -8.75 -19.49 14.45
#